data_AF-F9WE46-F1
#
_entry.id   AF-F9WE46-F1
#
_cell.length_a   1.000
_cell.length_b   1.000
_cell.length_c   1.000
_cell.angle_alpha   90.00
_cell.angle_beta   90.00
_cell.angle_gamma   90.00
#
_symmetry.space_group_name_H-M   'P 1'
#
loop_
_entity.id
_entity.type
_entity.pdbx_description
1 polymer ?
#
loop_
_entity_poly.entity_id
_entity_poly.type
_entity_poly.pdbx_seq_one_letter_code
_entity_poly.pdbx_strand_id
1 'polypeptide(L)'
;MRTGKGRSEGQAFHRRLLSEYNTDFTLDNYVSYFELKPIVKKMEQLQKSIRQFRSAAGDSGAISEANNSLFDQLEMIELPQKNADSIGKHQTLEQQVAQQCELSARFFKELQASFQKVKKYQQRLEADLLLGVEELKHMDEEEIRAHPEELIPRLYVKAQAIMQYRALNLAALRKILKKFMERCACDSLELQRHLKDVDAVISRSTVAQPVHDLRRVALDLIALYGTVFRLTYEGTVESLTRYEYRAGMNIRRILPHSDTFFFTLRLPHQERPGD
;
A
#
# COMPACT_ATOMS: atom_id res chain seq x y z
N MET A 1 3.49 29.50 -20.03
CA MET A 1 3.21 29.13 -18.63
C MET A 1 2.30 27.91 -18.62
N ARG A 2 2.81 26.73 -18.22
CA ARG A 2 2.01 25.49 -18.08
C ARG A 2 1.58 25.36 -16.62
N THR A 3 0.37 25.76 -16.29
CA THR A 3 -0.28 25.58 -14.98
C THR A 3 -0.88 24.17 -14.88
N GLY A 4 -0.03 23.14 -14.93
CA GLY A 4 -0.43 21.77 -14.66
C GLY A 4 -0.29 21.47 -13.17
N LYS A 5 -1.40 21.38 -12.43
CA LYS A 5 -1.44 20.86 -11.05
C LYS A 5 -0.67 19.53 -11.00
N GLY A 6 0.30 19.41 -10.10
CA GLY A 6 0.96 18.13 -9.83
C GLY A 6 -0.07 17.08 -9.43
N ARG A 7 -0.08 15.92 -10.10
CA ARG A 7 -1.03 14.84 -9.82
C ARG A 7 -0.98 14.48 -8.33
N SER A 8 -2.12 14.56 -7.65
CA SER A 8 -2.21 14.16 -6.25
C SER A 8 -1.94 12.64 -6.12
N GLU A 9 -0.82 12.28 -5.50
CA GLU A 9 -0.46 10.87 -5.28
C GLU A 9 -1.41 10.15 -4.31
N GLY A 10 -2.33 10.88 -3.65
CA GLY A 10 -3.27 10.36 -2.66
C GLY A 10 -4.38 9.51 -3.29
N GLN A 11 -5.11 10.05 -4.26
CA GLN A 11 -6.14 9.32 -5.02
C GLN A 11 -5.54 8.27 -5.94
N ALA A 12 -4.37 8.54 -6.52
CA ALA A 12 -3.67 7.59 -7.38
C ALA A 12 -3.23 6.33 -6.61
N PHE A 13 -2.74 6.48 -5.37
CA PHE A 13 -2.39 5.33 -4.53
C PHE A 13 -3.60 4.61 -3.97
N HIS A 14 -4.68 5.32 -3.63
CA HIS A 14 -5.95 4.68 -3.23
C HIS A 14 -6.49 3.78 -4.34
N ARG A 15 -6.51 4.30 -5.57
CA ARG A 15 -6.90 3.54 -6.75
C ARG A 15 -5.92 2.43 -7.06
N ARG A 16 -4.63 2.69 -6.95
CA ARG A 16 -3.58 1.67 -7.13
C ARG A 16 -3.68 0.55 -6.09
N LEU A 17 -3.90 0.86 -4.81
CA LEU A 17 -4.12 -0.14 -3.76
C LEU A 17 -5.35 -0.99 -4.08
N LEU A 18 -6.48 -0.35 -4.39
CA LEU A 18 -7.74 -1.02 -4.69
C LEU A 18 -7.74 -1.76 -6.03
N SER A 19 -6.92 -1.33 -7.00
CA SER A 19 -6.80 -1.96 -8.31
C SER A 19 -5.72 -3.04 -8.37
N GLU A 20 -4.74 -3.00 -7.46
CA GLU A 20 -3.64 -3.97 -7.33
C GLU A 20 -3.86 -4.95 -6.15
N TYR A 21 -4.97 -4.82 -5.39
CA TYR A 21 -5.34 -5.85 -4.42
C TYR A 21 -5.63 -7.15 -5.15
N ASN A 22 -4.90 -8.20 -4.75
CA ASN A 22 -5.20 -9.53 -5.20
C ASN A 22 -6.46 -10.02 -4.46
N THR A 23 -7.48 -10.46 -5.20
CA THR A 23 -8.70 -11.06 -4.64
C THR A 23 -8.44 -12.33 -3.83
N ASP A 24 -7.29 -12.96 -4.02
CA ASP A 24 -6.89 -14.12 -3.24
C ASP A 24 -6.56 -13.77 -1.77
N PHE A 25 -6.38 -12.48 -1.46
CA PHE A 25 -6.11 -11.99 -0.12
C PHE A 25 -7.25 -11.11 0.39
N THR A 26 -7.75 -11.40 1.59
CA THR A 26 -8.75 -10.53 2.22
C THR A 26 -8.14 -9.16 2.54
N LEU A 27 -8.91 -8.09 2.33
CA LEU A 27 -8.49 -6.70 2.59
C LEU A 27 -7.97 -6.49 4.02
N ASP A 28 -8.51 -7.27 4.97
CA ASP A 28 -8.12 -7.24 6.38
C ASP A 28 -6.67 -7.64 6.62
N ASN A 29 -6.05 -8.39 5.71
CA ASN A 29 -4.66 -8.81 5.84
C ASN A 29 -3.66 -7.76 5.33
N TYR A 30 -4.11 -6.64 4.77
CA TYR A 30 -3.24 -5.54 4.36
C TYR A 30 -2.98 -4.54 5.48
N VAL A 31 -2.00 -3.66 5.26
CA VAL A 31 -1.72 -2.53 6.16
C VAL A 31 -2.99 -1.70 6.34
N SER A 32 -3.32 -1.39 7.60
CA SER A 32 -4.47 -0.56 8.03
C SER A 32 -4.28 0.93 7.68
N TYR A 33 -3.91 1.24 6.43
CA TYR A 33 -3.63 2.60 5.97
C TYR A 33 -4.84 3.54 6.16
N PHE A 34 -6.06 3.01 6.04
CA PHE A 34 -7.31 3.74 6.20
C PHE A 34 -7.63 4.11 7.65
N GLU A 35 -7.17 3.30 8.61
CA GLU A 35 -7.36 3.56 10.05
C GLU A 35 -6.28 4.52 10.55
N LEU A 36 -5.06 4.38 10.05
CA LEU A 36 -3.92 5.24 10.41
C LEU A 36 -4.06 6.66 9.85
N LYS A 37 -4.59 6.84 8.64
CA LYS A 37 -4.67 8.15 7.97
C LYS A 37 -5.50 9.20 8.75
N PRO A 38 -6.70 8.88 9.29
CA PRO A 38 -7.45 9.78 10.17
C PRO A 38 -6.68 10.23 11.41
N ILE A 39 -5.88 9.34 12.02
CA ILE A 39 -5.07 9.68 13.20
C ILE A 39 -4.03 10.74 12.84
N VAL A 40 -3.31 10.54 11.73
CA VAL A 40 -2.35 11.53 11.22
C VAL A 40 -3.02 12.88 10.94
N LYS A 41 -4.24 12.87 10.36
CA LYS A 41 -5.00 14.10 10.09
C LYS A 41 -5.39 14.84 11.37
N LYS A 42 -5.84 14.11 12.41
CA LYS A 42 -6.17 14.70 13.72
C LYS A 42 -4.94 15.30 14.39
N MET A 43 -3.80 14.61 14.33
CA MET A 43 -2.54 15.13 14.86
C MET A 43 -2.06 16.38 14.12
N GLU A 44 -2.16 16.41 12.79
CA GLU A 44 -1.84 17.59 11.98
C GLU A 44 -2.69 18.80 12.40
N GLN A 45 -4.00 18.61 12.58
CA GLN A 45 -4.91 19.68 13.03
C GLN A 45 -4.56 20.19 14.42
N LEU A 46 -4.25 19.27 15.34
CA LEU A 46 -3.86 19.60 16.71
C LEU A 46 -2.54 20.38 16.74
N GLN A 47 -1.54 19.97 15.93
CA GLN A 47 -0.28 20.68 15.83
C GLN A 47 -0.44 22.09 15.23
N LYS A 48 -1.32 22.26 14.24
CA LYS A 48 -1.68 23.59 13.71
C LYS A 48 -2.28 24.47 14.81
N SER A 49 -3.19 23.92 15.62
CA SER A 49 -3.79 24.64 16.75
C SER A 49 -2.73 25.03 17.79
N ILE A 50 -1.84 24.12 18.19
CA ILE A 50 -0.76 24.39 19.15
C ILE A 50 0.18 25.49 18.61
N ARG A 51 0.54 25.43 17.31
CA ARG A 51 1.37 26.49 16.69
C ARG A 51 0.67 27.84 16.71
N GLN A 52 -0.63 27.90 16.40
CA GLN A 52 -1.43 29.12 16.45
C GLN A 52 -1.53 29.69 17.88
N PHE A 53 -1.69 28.84 18.90
CA PHE A 53 -1.65 29.26 20.30
C PHE A 53 -0.28 29.82 20.70
N ARG A 54 0.82 29.19 20.26
CA ARG A 54 2.18 29.65 20.54
C ARG A 54 2.56 30.93 19.81
N SER A 55 2.12 31.11 18.56
CA SER A 55 2.33 32.35 17.81
C SER A 55 1.51 33.50 18.39
N ALA A 56 0.26 33.25 18.80
CA ALA A 56 -0.57 34.24 19.48
C ALA A 56 0.00 34.65 20.86
N ALA A 57 0.77 33.78 21.50
CA ALA A 57 1.49 34.09 22.75
C ALA A 57 2.90 34.66 22.54
N GLY A 58 3.42 34.67 21.30
CA GLY A 58 4.85 34.86 20.99
C GLY A 58 5.23 36.04 20.09
N ASP A 59 4.31 36.75 19.44
CA ASP A 59 4.62 37.85 18.49
C ASP A 59 3.65 39.03 18.65
N SER A 60 4.01 40.31 18.84
CA SER A 60 5.25 41.08 19.13
C SER A 60 6.57 40.83 18.39
N GLY A 61 6.63 40.07 17.29
CA GLY A 61 7.93 39.71 16.72
C GLY A 61 7.94 39.11 15.31
N ALA A 62 7.08 39.63 14.42
CA ALA A 62 7.11 39.46 12.96
C ALA A 62 8.09 38.42 12.37
N ILE A 63 7.59 37.24 11.99
CA ILE A 63 8.16 36.45 10.88
C ILE A 63 7.07 35.94 9.93
N SER A 64 6.90 36.73 8.85
CA SER A 64 6.50 36.39 7.48
C SER A 64 5.84 35.02 7.22
N GLU A 65 4.50 35.04 7.16
CA GLU A 65 3.68 34.04 6.49
C GLU A 65 3.79 34.19 4.97
N ALA A 66 4.72 33.48 4.35
CA ALA A 66 4.72 33.31 2.90
C ALA A 66 5.17 31.88 2.57
N ASN A 67 4.25 30.91 2.68
CA ASN A 67 4.29 29.65 1.91
C ASN A 67 3.05 28.74 2.01
N ASN A 68 1.96 29.11 2.70
CA ASN A 68 0.84 28.19 2.91
C ASN A 68 -0.41 28.40 2.03
N SER A 69 -0.48 29.40 1.14
CA SER A 69 -1.73 29.68 0.40
C SER A 69 -2.02 28.77 -0.82
N LEU A 70 -1.18 27.79 -1.13
CA LEU A 70 -1.31 27.00 -2.36
C LEU A 70 -1.90 25.59 -2.19
N PHE A 71 -2.23 25.16 -0.96
CA PHE A 71 -2.69 23.79 -0.69
C PHE A 71 -4.09 23.65 -0.07
N ASP A 72 -4.80 24.75 0.21
CA ASP A 72 -6.11 24.74 0.87
C ASP A 72 -7.32 24.49 -0.07
N GLN A 73 -7.11 24.21 -1.37
CA GLN A 73 -8.21 24.08 -2.35
C GLN A 73 -8.43 22.67 -2.92
N LEU A 74 -8.04 21.58 -2.25
CA LEU A 74 -8.22 20.23 -2.82
C LEU A 74 -8.98 19.25 -1.90
N GLU A 75 -10.28 19.20 -2.20
CA GLU A 75 -11.24 18.09 -2.14
C GLU A 75 -11.79 17.66 -0.77
N MET A 76 -13.02 18.16 -0.57
CA MET A 76 -14.09 17.66 0.27
C MET A 76 -14.39 16.18 -0.02
N ILE A 77 -14.34 15.37 1.03
CA ILE A 77 -15.25 14.24 1.17
C ILE A 77 -16.19 14.68 2.29
N GLU A 78 -17.44 14.95 1.93
CA GLU A 78 -18.52 15.22 2.86
C GLU A 78 -18.71 13.97 3.74
N LEU A 79 -18.35 14.09 5.02
CA LEU A 79 -19.03 13.39 6.08
C LEU A 79 -19.93 14.41 6.78
N PRO A 80 -21.12 14.01 7.23
CA PRO A 80 -22.18 14.93 7.61
C PRO A 80 -21.72 15.87 8.71
N GLN A 81 -21.72 17.16 8.38
CA GLN A 81 -21.66 18.26 9.33
C GLN A 81 -22.90 18.18 10.22
N LYS A 82 -22.79 17.50 11.35
CA LYS A 82 -23.69 17.74 12.48
C LYS A 82 -23.08 18.84 13.34
N ASN A 83 -23.65 20.02 13.11
CA ASN A 83 -23.84 21.14 14.02
C ASN A 83 -22.61 21.62 14.79
N ALA A 84 -22.12 22.76 14.30
CA ALA A 84 -21.50 23.78 15.11
C ALA A 84 -22.47 24.20 16.22
N ASP A 85 -22.36 23.58 17.39
CA ASP A 85 -22.76 24.21 18.64
C ASP A 85 -21.50 24.73 19.34
N SER A 86 -21.44 26.05 19.37
CA SER A 86 -20.58 26.88 20.19
C SER A 86 -20.65 26.47 21.66
N ILE A 87 -19.61 25.82 22.17
CA ILE A 87 -19.22 25.94 23.58
C ILE A 87 -17.70 26.06 23.60
N GLY A 88 -17.22 27.28 23.86
CA GLY A 88 -15.82 27.56 24.15
C GLY A 88 -15.35 26.70 25.31
N LYS A 89 -14.58 25.67 25.01
CA LYS A 89 -13.57 25.18 25.94
C LYS A 89 -12.26 25.70 25.39
N HIS A 90 -11.74 26.77 25.97
CA HIS A 90 -10.31 27.04 25.91
C HIS A 90 -9.62 25.80 26.49
N GLN A 91 -9.32 24.83 25.62
CA GLN A 91 -8.43 23.75 25.99
C GLN A 91 -7.10 24.40 26.31
N THR A 92 -6.58 24.16 27.51
CA THR A 92 -5.28 24.69 27.88
C THR A 92 -4.22 24.09 26.97
N LEU A 93 -3.11 24.81 26.75
CA LEU A 93 -1.98 24.32 25.96
C LEU A 93 -1.54 22.92 26.45
N GLU A 94 -1.59 22.70 27.76
CA GLU A 94 -1.31 21.41 28.41
C GLU A 94 -2.27 20.29 27.97
N GLN A 95 -3.57 20.57 27.85
CA GLN A 95 -4.56 19.61 27.35
C GLN A 95 -4.31 19.26 25.89
N GLN A 96 -3.91 20.23 25.06
CA GLN A 96 -3.59 19.99 23.65
C GLN A 96 -2.30 19.15 23.52
N VAL A 97 -1.26 19.44 24.32
CA VAL A 97 -0.04 18.63 24.32
C VAL A 97 -0.31 17.20 24.82
N ALA A 98 -1.12 17.03 25.86
CA ALA A 98 -1.52 15.71 26.34
C ALA A 98 -2.26 14.88 25.27
N GLN A 99 -3.20 15.51 24.56
CA GLN A 99 -3.89 14.88 23.42
C GLN A 99 -2.93 14.53 22.28
N GLN A 100 -1.89 15.33 22.04
CA GLN A 100 -0.87 15.03 21.03
C GLN A 100 -0.09 13.76 21.40
N CYS A 101 0.32 13.65 22.67
CA CYS A 101 0.99 12.48 23.19
C CYS A 101 0.11 11.23 23.06
N GLU A 102 -1.17 11.31 23.45
CA GLU A 102 -2.12 10.20 23.34
C GLU A 102 -2.32 9.75 21.89
N LEU A 103 -2.54 10.68 20.96
CA LEU A 103 -2.72 10.37 19.55
C LEU A 103 -1.44 9.78 18.92
N SER A 104 -0.27 10.26 19.33
CA SER A 104 1.01 9.71 18.89
C SER A 104 1.19 8.26 19.36
N ALA A 105 0.92 7.99 20.64
CA ALA A 105 0.99 6.64 21.20
C ALA A 105 0.00 5.70 20.52
N ARG A 106 -1.23 6.18 20.25
CA ARG A 106 -2.24 5.44 19.50
C ARG A 106 -1.79 5.13 18.07
N PHE A 107 -1.22 6.10 17.37
CA PHE A 107 -0.68 5.90 16.02
C PHE A 107 0.37 4.79 16.00
N PHE A 108 1.37 4.84 16.89
CA PHE A 108 2.43 3.83 16.92
C PHE A 108 1.91 2.46 17.34
N LYS A 109 0.93 2.40 18.26
CA LYS A 109 0.27 1.15 18.66
C LYS A 109 -0.49 0.52 17.50
N GLU A 110 -1.31 1.29 16.77
CA GLU A 110 -2.05 0.80 15.61
C GLU A 110 -1.12 0.43 14.45
N LEU A 111 -0.04 1.19 14.25
CA LEU A 111 0.99 0.87 13.25
C LEU A 111 1.70 -0.46 13.58
N GLN A 112 2.05 -0.67 14.85
CA GLN A 112 2.67 -1.91 15.31
C GLN A 112 1.72 -3.10 15.12
N ALA A 113 0.45 -2.97 15.50
CA ALA A 113 -0.56 -4.01 15.31
C ALA A 113 -0.75 -4.34 13.82
N SER A 114 -0.85 -3.32 12.97
CA SER A 114 -0.96 -3.48 11.52
C SER A 114 0.28 -4.16 10.93
N PHE A 115 1.47 -3.82 11.40
CA PHE A 115 2.71 -4.43 10.93
C PHE A 115 2.82 -5.91 11.34
N GLN A 116 2.50 -6.23 12.60
CA GLN A 116 2.51 -7.62 13.08
C GLN A 116 1.50 -8.50 12.33
N LYS A 117 0.32 -7.96 12.01
CA LYS A 117 -0.71 -8.63 11.20
C LYS A 117 -0.16 -9.03 9.83
N VAL A 118 0.39 -8.06 9.08
CA VAL A 118 1.01 -8.29 7.77
C VAL A 118 2.16 -9.29 7.86
N LYS A 119 3.02 -9.15 8.87
CA LYS A 119 4.15 -10.07 9.08
C LYS A 119 3.70 -11.51 9.26
N LYS A 120 2.72 -11.76 10.14
CA LYS A 120 2.18 -13.11 10.39
C LYS A 120 1.55 -13.70 9.14
N TYR A 121 0.78 -12.89 8.42
CA TYR A 121 0.12 -13.35 7.20
C TYR A 121 1.11 -13.69 6.09
N GLN A 122 2.11 -12.84 5.86
CA GLN A 122 3.17 -13.11 4.89
C GLN A 122 3.92 -14.41 5.21
N GLN A 123 4.29 -14.63 6.48
CA GLN A 123 4.97 -15.85 6.89
C GLN A 123 4.14 -17.11 6.61
N ARG A 124 2.83 -17.05 6.84
CA ARG A 124 1.91 -18.15 6.50
C ARG A 124 1.89 -18.43 5.00
N LEU A 125 1.76 -17.38 4.18
CA LEU A 125 1.75 -17.53 2.73
C LEU A 125 3.06 -18.10 2.18
N GLU A 126 4.20 -17.67 2.72
CA GLU A 126 5.52 -18.19 2.35
C GLU A 126 5.65 -19.67 2.73
N ALA A 127 5.25 -20.06 3.94
CA ALA A 127 5.25 -21.46 4.37
C ALA A 127 4.36 -22.33 3.47
N ASP A 128 3.13 -21.88 3.19
CA ASP A 128 2.18 -22.58 2.32
C ASP A 128 2.68 -22.68 0.86
N LEU A 129 3.53 -21.76 0.39
CA LEU A 129 4.15 -21.85 -0.94
C LEU A 129 5.27 -22.89 -0.92
N LEU A 130 6.15 -22.83 0.08
CA LEU A 130 7.29 -23.73 0.18
C LEU A 130 6.87 -25.18 0.35
N LEU A 131 5.82 -25.45 1.12
CA LEU A 131 5.24 -26.80 1.23
C LEU A 131 4.82 -27.33 -0.15
N GLY A 132 4.10 -26.54 -0.95
CA GLY A 132 3.70 -26.96 -2.29
C GLY A 132 4.89 -27.15 -3.25
N VAL A 133 5.96 -26.37 -3.08
CA VAL A 133 7.21 -26.54 -3.87
C VAL A 133 7.96 -27.80 -3.45
N GLU A 134 7.98 -28.16 -2.16
CA GLU A 134 8.56 -29.42 -1.69
C GLU A 134 7.75 -30.62 -2.16
N GLU A 135 6.42 -30.55 -2.11
CA GLU A 135 5.53 -31.60 -2.67
C GLU A 135 5.82 -31.84 -4.16
N LEU A 136 6.00 -30.77 -4.94
CA LEU A 136 6.31 -30.84 -6.37
C LEU A 136 7.65 -31.56 -6.64
N LYS A 137 8.64 -31.46 -5.75
CA LYS A 137 9.93 -32.16 -5.91
C LYS A 137 9.83 -33.67 -5.73
N HIS A 138 8.74 -34.16 -5.15
CA HIS A 138 8.52 -35.60 -4.91
C HIS A 138 7.60 -36.24 -5.94
N MET A 139 7.05 -35.45 -6.88
CA MET A 139 6.18 -35.93 -7.95
C MET A 139 7.00 -36.32 -9.18
N ASP A 140 6.54 -37.36 -9.88
CA ASP A 140 7.14 -37.77 -11.15
C ASP A 140 6.72 -36.86 -12.31
N GLU A 141 7.54 -36.81 -13.38
CA GLU A 141 7.24 -35.98 -14.56
C GLU A 141 5.87 -36.30 -15.19
N GLU A 142 5.46 -37.56 -15.16
CA GLU A 142 4.19 -38.02 -15.74
C GLU A 142 2.97 -37.51 -14.94
N GLU A 143 3.09 -37.47 -13.62
CA GLU A 143 2.06 -36.93 -12.73
C GLU A 143 1.92 -35.42 -12.91
N ILE A 144 3.04 -34.73 -13.09
CA ILE A 144 3.07 -33.29 -13.34
C ILE A 144 2.42 -32.96 -14.70
N ARG A 145 2.68 -33.77 -15.73
CA ARG A 145 2.06 -33.61 -17.05
C ARG A 145 0.56 -33.93 -17.05
N ALA A 146 0.08 -34.77 -16.14
CA ALA A 146 -1.35 -35.10 -16.04
C ALA A 146 -2.20 -33.88 -15.60
N HIS A 147 -1.64 -32.97 -14.80
CA HIS A 147 -2.33 -31.78 -14.31
C HIS A 147 -1.49 -30.51 -14.52
N PRO A 148 -1.32 -30.07 -15.78
CA PRO A 148 -0.37 -29.02 -16.14
C PRO A 148 -0.75 -27.63 -15.60
N GLU A 149 -2.04 -27.35 -15.38
CA GLU A 149 -2.53 -26.04 -14.91
C GLU A 149 -2.54 -25.90 -13.38
N GLU A 150 -2.74 -27.01 -12.65
CA GLU A 150 -3.04 -26.98 -11.20
C GLU A 150 -1.81 -27.06 -10.30
N LEU A 151 -0.67 -27.50 -10.85
CA LEU A 151 0.56 -27.75 -10.11
C LEU A 151 1.53 -26.56 -10.24
N ILE A 152 2.38 -26.59 -11.27
CA ILE A 152 3.46 -25.60 -11.42
C ILE A 152 2.92 -24.18 -11.69
N PRO A 153 1.99 -23.95 -12.62
CA PRO A 153 1.48 -22.60 -12.89
C PRO A 153 0.76 -22.01 -11.68
N ARG A 154 0.03 -22.82 -10.90
CA ARG A 154 -0.64 -22.37 -9.68
C ARG A 154 0.36 -21.91 -8.62
N LEU A 155 1.42 -22.69 -8.37
CA LEU A 155 2.48 -22.32 -7.43
C LEU A 155 3.24 -21.07 -7.91
N TYR A 156 3.48 -20.98 -9.22
CA TYR A 156 4.12 -19.82 -9.84
C TYR A 156 3.28 -18.54 -9.66
N VAL A 157 1.98 -18.60 -9.98
CA VAL A 157 1.05 -17.48 -9.74
C VAL A 157 0.99 -17.10 -8.27
N LYS A 158 0.98 -18.10 -7.36
CA LYS A 158 1.02 -17.86 -5.91
C LYS A 158 2.31 -17.16 -5.47
N ALA A 159 3.47 -17.54 -6.01
CA ALA A 159 4.73 -16.87 -5.73
C ALA A 159 4.71 -15.40 -6.17
N GLN A 160 4.20 -15.12 -7.37
CA GLN A 160 4.03 -13.75 -7.86
C GLN A 160 3.05 -12.93 -7.02
N ALA A 161 1.92 -13.53 -6.62
CA ALA A 161 0.94 -12.92 -5.73
C ALA A 161 1.57 -12.46 -4.40
N ILE A 162 2.38 -13.33 -3.77
CA ILE A 162 3.06 -13.02 -2.50
C ILE A 162 4.07 -11.89 -2.69
N MET A 163 4.83 -11.90 -3.78
CA MET A 163 5.77 -10.83 -4.11
C MET A 163 5.07 -9.48 -4.27
N GLN A 164 3.93 -9.43 -4.98
CA GLN A 164 3.12 -8.23 -5.15
C GLN A 164 2.51 -7.76 -3.82
N TYR A 165 1.93 -8.67 -3.04
CA TYR A 165 1.39 -8.39 -1.71
C TYR A 165 2.44 -7.71 -0.81
N ARG A 166 3.66 -8.26 -0.77
CA ARG A 166 4.77 -7.68 -0.01
C ARG A 166 5.13 -6.27 -0.50
N ALA A 167 5.27 -6.09 -1.81
CA ALA A 167 5.63 -4.80 -2.40
C ALA A 167 4.59 -3.71 -2.06
N LEU A 168 3.30 -4.04 -2.14
CA LEU A 168 2.19 -3.14 -1.80
C LEU A 168 2.20 -2.74 -0.33
N ASN A 169 2.34 -3.71 0.58
CA ASN A 169 2.35 -3.43 2.02
C ASN A 169 3.57 -2.60 2.44
N LEU A 170 4.75 -2.86 1.89
CA LEU A 170 5.93 -2.02 2.12
C LEU A 170 5.74 -0.60 1.61
N ALA A 171 5.13 -0.43 0.42
CA ALA A 171 4.81 0.88 -0.12
C ALA A 171 3.80 1.63 0.77
N ALA A 172 2.78 0.94 1.30
CA ALA A 172 1.80 1.51 2.22
C ALA A 172 2.43 1.96 3.55
N LEU A 173 3.30 1.13 4.15
CA LEU A 173 4.05 1.48 5.36
C LEU A 173 4.95 2.69 5.14
N ARG A 174 5.76 2.70 4.08
CA ARG A 174 6.61 3.87 3.76
C ARG A 174 5.78 5.13 3.55
N LYS A 175 4.63 5.00 2.89
CA LYS A 175 3.75 6.15 2.62
C LYS A 175 3.15 6.73 3.89
N ILE A 176 2.68 5.90 4.82
CA ILE A 176 2.10 6.41 6.08
C ILE A 176 3.19 6.99 6.98
N LEU A 177 4.38 6.38 7.02
CA LEU A 177 5.54 6.90 7.76
C LEU A 177 5.99 8.26 7.21
N LYS A 178 6.17 8.37 5.89
CA LYS A 178 6.49 9.65 5.23
C LYS A 178 5.44 10.71 5.55
N LYS A 179 4.16 10.35 5.48
CA LYS A 179 3.07 11.28 5.80
C LYS A 179 3.10 11.75 7.26
N PHE A 180 3.38 10.86 8.21
CA PHE A 180 3.52 11.22 9.62
C PHE A 180 4.73 12.13 9.84
N MET A 181 5.87 11.82 9.19
CA MET A 181 7.07 12.64 9.24
C MET A 181 6.80 14.07 8.77
N GLU A 182 6.22 14.23 7.59
CA GLU A 182 5.97 15.52 6.93
C GLU A 182 4.88 16.37 7.60
N ARG A 183 3.94 15.75 8.34
CA ARG A 183 2.76 16.46 8.88
C ARG A 183 2.75 16.59 10.39
N CYS A 184 3.39 15.66 11.09
CA CYS A 184 3.33 15.56 12.55
C CYS A 184 4.70 15.70 13.20
N ALA A 185 5.77 15.17 12.59
CA ALA A 185 7.10 15.12 13.20
C ALA A 185 8.07 16.22 12.72
N CYS A 186 7.66 17.15 11.84
CA CYS A 186 8.57 18.18 11.31
C CYS A 186 9.33 18.98 12.38
N ASP A 187 8.69 19.27 13.51
CA ASP A 187 9.27 20.13 14.55
C ASP A 187 9.77 19.36 15.78
N SER A 188 9.52 18.04 15.85
CA SER A 188 9.85 17.23 17.02
C SER A 188 10.95 16.22 16.69
N LEU A 189 12.14 16.47 17.25
CA LEU A 189 13.30 15.57 17.11
C LEU A 189 13.02 14.17 17.70
N GLU A 190 12.27 14.10 18.79
CA GLU A 190 11.92 12.84 19.46
C GLU A 190 11.03 11.97 18.57
N LEU A 191 9.99 12.55 17.97
CA LEU A 191 9.12 11.85 17.04
C LEU A 191 9.86 11.42 15.77
N GLN A 192 10.79 12.25 15.27
CA GLN A 192 11.64 11.87 14.13
C GLN A 192 12.57 10.70 14.47
N ARG A 193 13.20 10.70 15.66
CA ARG A 193 14.04 9.57 16.12
C ARG A 193 13.21 8.29 16.25
N HIS A 194 12.06 8.37 16.92
CA HIS A 194 11.20 7.22 17.10
C HIS A 194 10.70 6.65 15.76
N LEU A 195 10.35 7.52 14.80
CA LEU A 195 9.94 7.10 13.46
C LEU A 195 11.09 6.45 12.68
N LYS A 196 12.33 6.92 12.83
CA LYS A 196 13.53 6.27 12.27
C LYS A 196 13.77 4.90 12.88
N ASP A 197 13.58 4.74 14.19
CA ASP A 197 13.71 3.45 14.86
C ASP A 197 12.68 2.46 14.34
N VAL A 198 11.43 2.89 14.17
CA VAL A 198 10.35 2.08 13.58
C VAL A 198 10.68 1.69 12.13
N ASP A 199 11.16 2.62 11.31
CA ASP A 199 11.57 2.33 9.93
C ASP A 199 12.76 1.35 9.87
N ALA A 200 13.71 1.45 10.82
CA ALA A 200 14.80 0.49 10.95
C ALA A 200 14.30 -0.91 11.32
N VAL A 201 13.33 -1.02 12.23
CA VAL A 201 12.68 -2.29 12.57
C VAL A 201 11.98 -2.90 11.35
N ILE A 202 11.24 -2.09 10.59
CA ILE A 202 10.56 -2.56 9.36
C ILE A 202 11.59 -3.01 8.33
N SER A 203 12.67 -2.24 8.12
CA SER A 203 13.70 -2.53 7.13
C SER A 203 14.51 -3.80 7.42
N ARG A 204 14.70 -4.15 8.69
CA ARG A 204 15.37 -5.38 9.13
C ARG A 204 14.42 -6.58 9.26
N SER A 205 13.13 -6.36 9.05
CA SER A 205 12.13 -7.41 9.25
C SER A 205 12.01 -8.36 8.07
N THR A 206 11.40 -9.52 8.32
CA THR A 206 11.07 -10.51 7.28
C THR A 206 10.12 -9.99 6.20
N VAL A 207 9.40 -8.89 6.47
CA VAL A 207 8.53 -8.22 5.48
C VAL A 207 9.38 -7.48 4.45
N ALA A 208 10.48 -6.85 4.87
CA ALA A 208 11.40 -6.14 3.98
C ALA A 208 12.47 -7.05 3.39
N GLN A 209 12.94 -8.05 4.14
CA GLN A 209 13.96 -9.00 3.75
C GLN A 209 13.41 -10.42 3.95
N PRO A 210 12.88 -11.08 2.90
CA PRO A 210 12.23 -12.36 3.06
C PRO A 210 13.27 -13.41 3.45
N VAL A 211 12.86 -14.37 4.28
CA VAL A 211 13.76 -15.45 4.73
C VAL A 211 14.15 -16.33 3.53
N HIS A 212 13.22 -16.49 2.59
CA HIS A 212 13.40 -17.26 1.37
C HIS A 212 13.30 -16.32 0.17
N ASP A 213 14.23 -16.42 -0.78
CA ASP A 213 14.17 -15.61 -1.99
C ASP A 213 13.08 -16.13 -2.93
N LEU A 214 11.88 -15.52 -2.84
CA LEU A 214 10.73 -15.86 -3.67
C LEU A 214 11.02 -15.71 -5.17
N ARG A 215 11.98 -14.86 -5.57
CA ARG A 215 12.40 -14.75 -6.97
C ARG A 215 13.11 -16.01 -7.43
N ARG A 216 13.95 -16.58 -6.57
CA ARG A 216 14.62 -17.84 -6.84
C ARG A 216 13.60 -18.97 -6.96
N VAL A 217 12.62 -19.03 -6.05
CA VAL A 217 11.51 -20.00 -6.14
C VAL A 217 10.76 -19.86 -7.47
N ALA A 218 10.46 -18.65 -7.92
CA ALA A 218 9.83 -18.42 -9.22
C ALA A 218 10.70 -18.90 -10.40
N LEU A 219 12.01 -18.65 -10.35
CA LEU A 219 12.96 -19.13 -11.37
C LEU A 219 13.06 -20.66 -11.39
N ASP A 220 13.08 -21.29 -10.22
CA ASP A 220 13.12 -22.76 -10.09
C ASP A 220 11.83 -23.37 -10.67
N LEU A 221 10.67 -22.76 -10.44
CA LEU A 221 9.39 -23.18 -11.03
C LEU A 221 9.37 -22.99 -12.55
N ILE A 222 9.93 -21.89 -13.07
CA ILE A 222 10.11 -21.66 -14.52
C ILE A 222 10.99 -22.76 -15.12
N ALA A 223 12.13 -23.07 -14.48
CA ALA A 223 13.04 -24.11 -14.97
C ALA A 223 12.34 -25.49 -14.97
N LEU A 224 11.65 -25.84 -13.89
CA LEU A 224 10.96 -27.11 -13.75
C LEU A 224 9.84 -27.26 -14.81
N TYR A 225 9.04 -26.23 -15.04
CA TYR A 225 8.05 -26.22 -16.13
C TYR A 225 8.71 -26.40 -17.51
N GLY A 226 9.79 -25.67 -17.78
CA GLY A 226 10.53 -25.77 -19.04
C GLY A 226 11.07 -27.17 -19.29
N THR A 227 11.59 -27.83 -18.24
CA THR A 227 12.09 -29.22 -18.33
C THR A 227 10.97 -30.23 -18.57
N VAL A 228 9.86 -30.13 -17.83
CA VAL A 228 8.74 -31.07 -17.94
C VAL A 228 8.05 -30.97 -19.30
N PHE A 229 7.87 -29.76 -19.84
CA PHE A 229 7.18 -29.54 -21.11
C PHE A 229 8.12 -29.39 -22.32
N ARG A 230 9.45 -29.53 -22.10
CA ARG A 230 10.49 -29.40 -23.15
C ARG A 230 10.38 -28.08 -23.93
N LEU A 231 10.18 -26.98 -23.21
CA LEU A 231 10.06 -25.64 -23.77
C LEU A 231 11.37 -24.86 -23.61
N THR A 232 11.59 -23.89 -24.49
CA THR A 232 12.64 -22.89 -24.29
C THR A 232 12.29 -22.01 -23.08
N TYR A 233 13.29 -21.32 -22.52
CA TYR A 233 13.06 -20.37 -21.44
C TYR A 233 12.01 -19.31 -21.83
N GLU A 234 12.14 -18.72 -23.01
CA GLU A 234 11.21 -17.70 -23.52
C GLU A 234 9.78 -18.25 -23.66
N GLY A 235 9.63 -19.44 -24.25
CA GLY A 235 8.31 -20.07 -24.41
C GLY A 235 7.67 -20.49 -23.07
N THR A 236 8.50 -20.83 -22.08
CA THR A 236 8.04 -21.15 -20.73
C THR A 236 7.53 -19.90 -20.01
N VAL A 237 8.30 -18.82 -20.06
CA VAL A 237 7.91 -17.54 -19.46
C VAL A 237 6.63 -17.02 -20.13
N GLU A 238 6.52 -17.08 -21.45
CA GLU A 238 5.31 -16.66 -22.15
C GLU A 238 4.08 -17.48 -21.71
N SER A 239 4.25 -18.81 -21.59
CA SER A 239 3.18 -19.70 -21.12
C SER A 239 2.75 -19.39 -19.69
N LEU A 240 3.70 -19.24 -18.77
CA LEU A 240 3.43 -18.90 -17.37
C LEU A 240 2.82 -17.50 -17.21
N THR A 241 3.22 -16.54 -18.03
CA THR A 241 2.66 -15.17 -18.05
C THR A 241 1.19 -15.19 -18.48
N ARG A 242 0.77 -16.11 -19.36
CA ARG A 242 -0.66 -16.26 -19.72
C ARG A 242 -1.48 -16.70 -18.52
N TYR A 243 -0.95 -17.57 -17.66
CA TYR A 243 -1.64 -17.96 -16.43
C TYR A 243 -1.72 -16.80 -15.43
N GLU A 244 -0.68 -15.97 -15.29
CA GLU A 244 -0.76 -14.74 -14.50
C GLU A 244 -1.88 -13.80 -14.99
N TYR A 245 -1.98 -13.63 -16.32
CA TYR A 245 -3.01 -12.80 -16.93
C TYR A 245 -4.41 -13.37 -16.69
N ARG A 246 -4.58 -14.70 -16.85
CA ARG A 246 -5.85 -15.41 -16.61
C ARG A 246 -6.29 -15.35 -15.14
N ALA A 247 -5.33 -15.39 -14.21
CA ALA A 247 -5.55 -15.19 -12.78
C ALA A 247 -5.84 -13.73 -12.41
N GLY A 248 -5.72 -12.78 -13.35
CA GLY A 248 -5.99 -11.37 -13.11
C GLY A 248 -4.94 -10.65 -12.28
N MET A 249 -3.76 -11.24 -12.07
CA MET A 249 -2.68 -10.70 -11.23
C MET A 249 -2.13 -9.36 -11.71
N ASN A 250 -2.12 -9.15 -13.03
CA ASN A 250 -1.57 -7.95 -13.67
C ASN A 250 -2.65 -7.02 -14.25
N ILE A 251 -3.93 -7.34 -14.04
CA ILE A 251 -5.02 -6.51 -14.55
C ILE A 251 -5.24 -5.37 -13.55
N ARG A 252 -4.79 -4.16 -13.90
CA ARG A 252 -5.23 -2.95 -13.20
C ARG A 252 -6.74 -2.88 -13.32
N ARG A 253 -7.46 -3.16 -12.23
CA ARG A 253 -8.91 -2.97 -12.20
C ARG A 253 -9.18 -1.50 -12.49
N ILE A 254 -9.89 -1.24 -13.58
CA ILE A 254 -10.35 0.11 -13.92
C ILE A 254 -11.34 0.48 -12.83
N LEU A 255 -10.88 1.23 -11.82
CA LEU A 255 -11.78 1.86 -10.88
C LEU A 255 -12.49 2.98 -11.64
N PRO A 256 -13.83 2.95 -11.72
CA PRO A 256 -14.58 3.97 -12.44
C PRO A 256 -14.23 5.34 -11.84
N HIS A 257 -13.56 6.15 -12.66
CA HIS A 257 -13.41 7.57 -12.41
C HIS A 257 -14.69 8.21 -12.93
N SER A 258 -15.71 8.39 -12.08
CA SER A 258 -17.04 8.92 -12.45
C SER A 258 -17.87 8.04 -13.38
N ASP A 259 -19.18 8.31 -13.45
CA ASP A 259 -20.25 7.55 -14.15
C ASP A 259 -20.13 7.50 -15.69
N THR A 260 -18.92 7.53 -16.25
CA THR A 260 -18.70 7.47 -17.70
C THR A 260 -17.88 6.24 -18.08
N PHE A 261 -18.58 5.30 -18.71
CA PHE A 261 -18.05 4.08 -19.28
C PHE A 261 -17.15 4.41 -20.47
N PHE A 262 -15.87 4.07 -20.38
CA PHE A 262 -15.03 3.89 -21.56
C PHE A 262 -14.44 2.48 -21.53
N PHE A 263 -15.13 1.57 -22.22
CA PHE A 263 -14.59 0.28 -22.58
C PHE A 263 -13.40 0.49 -23.51
N THR A 264 -12.18 0.34 -22.99
CA THR A 264 -10.98 0.18 -23.81
C THR A 264 -10.26 -1.10 -23.41
N LEU A 265 -11.01 -2.19 -23.41
CA LEU A 265 -10.45 -3.50 -23.72
C LEU A 265 -10.73 -3.73 -25.20
N ARG A 266 -9.67 -3.96 -25.96
CA ARG A 266 -9.66 -4.24 -27.39
C ARG A 266 -10.83 -5.14 -27.79
N LEU A 267 -11.90 -4.58 -28.33
CA LEU A 267 -12.83 -5.29 -29.18
C LEU A 267 -12.11 -5.46 -30.52
N PRO A 268 -11.82 -6.70 -30.99
CA PRO A 268 -11.10 -6.90 -32.23
C PRO A 268 -12.09 -6.84 -33.39
N HIS A 269 -12.88 -5.77 -33.54
CA HIS A 269 -13.74 -5.58 -34.71
C HIS A 269 -13.39 -4.22 -35.32
N GLN A 270 -12.63 -4.28 -36.41
CA GLN A 270 -12.52 -3.18 -37.37
C GLN A 270 -13.93 -2.92 -37.91
N GLU A 271 -14.60 -1.89 -37.42
CA GLU A 271 -15.65 -1.25 -38.20
C GLU A 271 -14.96 -0.57 -39.39
N ARG A 272 -15.14 -1.15 -40.58
CA ARG A 272 -14.84 -0.47 -41.83
C ARG A 272 -15.64 0.84 -41.85
N PRO A 273 -15.06 1.97 -42.25
CA PRO A 273 -15.86 3.13 -42.58
C PRO A 273 -16.67 2.77 -43.83
N GLY A 274 -17.98 2.64 -43.68
CA GLY A 274 -18.93 2.59 -44.78
C GLY A 274 -19.31 4.03 -45.18
N ASP A 275 -19.20 4.27 -46.48
CA ASP A 275 -19.63 5.42 -47.31
C ASP A 275 -20.40 6.58 -46.66
#